data_AF-A0A1H3BF59-F1
#
_entry.id   AF-A0A1H3BF59-F1
#
_cell.length_a   1.000
_cell.length_b   1.000
_cell.length_c   1.000
_cell.angle_alpha   90.00
_cell.angle_beta   90.00
_cell.angle_gamma   90.00
#
_symmetry.space_group_name_H-M   'P 1'
#
loop_
_entity.id
_entity.type
_entity.pdbx_description
1 polymer ?
#
loop_
_entity_poly.entity_id
_entity_poly.type
_entity_poly.pdbx_seq_one_letter_code
_entity_poly.pdbx_strand_id
1 'polypeptide(L)'
;MELVIPTKAAGKGYQPLWVKVSVDSPYISKIKKTSSRIGSEGCNQGVVSAKGTWHRQNEFREYRLETVCEKHKIRFRLGSSGLGNFIITNGICIETLVELSNKSNANNTVFYSVDEPVLMAIYYSTR
;
A
#
# COMPACT_ATOMS: atom_id res chain seq x y z
N MET A 1 12.19 0.25 -10.03
CA MET A 1 10.97 -0.06 -10.82
C MET A 1 9.80 0.26 -9.91
N GLU A 2 8.89 1.14 -10.33
CA GLU A 2 7.76 1.57 -9.50
C GLU A 2 6.50 0.83 -9.96
N LEU A 3 5.72 0.31 -9.02
CA LEU A 3 4.56 -0.53 -9.30
C LEU A 3 3.29 0.30 -9.25
N VAL A 4 2.58 0.35 -10.37
CA VAL A 4 1.34 1.11 -10.56
C VAL A 4 0.14 0.21 -10.23
N ILE A 5 -0.64 0.54 -9.19
CA ILE A 5 -1.87 -0.21 -8.83
C ILE A 5 -3.02 0.75 -8.50
N PRO A 6 -4.22 0.54 -9.08
CA PRO A 6 -5.36 1.45 -8.91
C PRO A 6 -5.95 1.43 -7.49
N THR A 7 -6.63 2.50 -7.11
CA THR A 7 -7.39 2.65 -5.85
C THR A 7 -8.90 2.38 -6.04
N LYS A 8 -9.64 2.07 -4.95
CA LYS A 8 -11.10 1.90 -4.99
C LYS A 8 -11.81 3.22 -4.66
N ALA A 9 -12.96 3.45 -5.30
CA ALA A 9 -13.84 4.56 -4.96
C ALA A 9 -14.51 4.31 -3.59
N ALA A 10 -14.02 4.99 -2.54
CA ALA A 10 -14.80 5.24 -1.33
C ALA A 10 -15.46 6.62 -1.42
N GLY A 11 -16.56 6.84 -0.68
CA GLY A 11 -17.39 8.05 -0.75
C GLY A 11 -16.59 9.36 -0.75
N LYS A 12 -17.17 10.41 -1.36
CA LYS A 12 -16.58 11.69 -1.86
C LYS A 12 -15.49 12.40 -1.05
N GLY A 13 -15.14 11.96 0.14
CA GLY A 13 -13.96 12.39 0.87
C GLY A 13 -12.74 11.49 0.69
N TYR A 14 -12.84 10.16 0.67
CA TYR A 14 -11.70 9.33 1.08
C TYR A 14 -10.88 8.72 -0.08
N GLN A 15 -10.82 9.41 -1.21
CA GLN A 15 -10.03 8.99 -2.36
C GLN A 15 -8.65 9.67 -2.31
N PRO A 16 -7.56 8.89 -2.15
CA PRO A 16 -6.22 9.44 -2.36
C PRO A 16 -5.99 9.67 -3.85
N LEU A 17 -5.43 10.83 -4.20
CA LEU A 17 -4.78 11.06 -5.48
C LEU A 17 -3.63 10.08 -5.67
N TRP A 18 -2.85 9.81 -4.61
CA TRP A 18 -1.88 8.72 -4.57
C TRP A 18 -1.50 8.32 -3.13
N VAL A 19 -0.85 7.16 -2.97
CA VAL A 19 -0.31 6.64 -1.69
C VAL A 19 1.14 6.25 -1.87
N LYS A 20 2.02 6.63 -0.95
CA LYS A 20 3.44 6.29 -0.92
C LYS A 20 3.73 5.42 0.30
N VAL A 21 4.29 4.22 0.12
CA VAL A 21 4.56 3.27 1.21
C VAL A 21 6.00 2.79 1.15
N SER A 22 6.69 2.79 2.29
CA SER A 22 8.01 2.17 2.41
C SER A 22 7.89 0.65 2.56
N VAL A 23 8.57 -0.10 1.69
CA VAL A 23 8.55 -1.56 1.56
C VAL A 23 9.92 -2.18 1.87
N ASP A 24 10.48 -1.82 3.02
CA ASP A 24 11.74 -2.39 3.50
C ASP A 24 11.68 -3.90 3.76
N SER A 25 12.84 -4.55 3.84
CA SER A 25 12.95 -5.99 4.10
C SER A 25 12.24 -6.45 5.39
N PRO A 26 12.33 -5.70 6.52
CA PRO A 26 11.54 -6.00 7.72
C PRO A 26 10.02 -6.00 7.47
N TYR A 27 9.50 -5.05 6.71
CA TYR A 27 8.09 -4.94 6.38
C TYR A 27 7.64 -6.10 5.47
N ILE A 28 8.41 -6.42 4.42
CA ILE A 28 8.13 -7.58 3.55
C ILE A 28 8.11 -8.89 4.35
N SER A 29 9.04 -9.06 5.29
CA SER A 29 9.09 -10.23 6.16
C SER A 29 7.85 -10.35 7.05
N LYS A 30 7.34 -9.23 7.56
CA LYS A 30 6.09 -9.18 8.32
C LYS A 30 4.88 -9.57 7.45
N ILE A 31 4.79 -9.05 6.23
CA ILE A 31 3.72 -9.43 5.28
C ILE A 31 3.76 -10.94 5.03
N LYS A 32 4.91 -11.50 4.67
CA LYS A 32 5.04 -12.94 4.40
C LYS A 32 4.57 -13.80 5.57
N LYS A 33 5.04 -13.47 6.77
CA LYS A 33 4.67 -14.19 8.01
C LYS A 33 3.18 -14.08 8.33
N THR A 34 2.59 -12.90 8.12
CA THR A 34 1.16 -12.69 8.34
C THR A 34 0.35 -13.47 7.30
N SER A 35 0.71 -13.39 6.02
CA SER A 35 0.01 -14.08 4.94
C SER A 35 0.12 -15.60 5.01
N SER A 36 1.24 -16.15 5.47
CA SER A 36 1.39 -17.61 5.63
C SER A 36 0.49 -18.20 6.72
N ARG A 37 0.04 -17.39 7.67
CA ARG A 37 -0.90 -17.81 8.74
C ARG A 37 -2.37 -17.77 8.30
N ILE A 38 -2.65 -17.12 7.17
CA ILE A 38 -4.00 -17.00 6.62
C ILE A 38 -4.40 -18.35 6.02
N GLY A 39 -5.55 -18.87 6.46
CA GLY A 39 -6.07 -20.18 6.08
C GLY A 39 -5.60 -21.34 6.96
N SER A 40 -4.44 -21.26 7.64
CA SER A 40 -4.03 -22.28 8.62
C SER A 40 -4.69 -22.09 9.98
N GLU A 41 -4.95 -20.84 10.38
CA GLU A 41 -5.52 -20.47 11.69
C GLU A 41 -7.02 -20.11 11.61
N GLY A 42 -7.71 -20.46 10.51
CA GLY A 42 -9.11 -20.04 10.27
C GLY A 42 -9.31 -18.54 10.05
N CYS A 43 -8.23 -17.76 10.03
CA CYS A 43 -8.23 -16.33 9.72
C CYS A 43 -8.26 -16.13 8.19
N ASN A 44 -9.18 -15.27 7.73
CA ASN A 44 -9.31 -14.90 6.31
C ASN A 44 -8.43 -13.71 5.91
N GLN A 45 -7.92 -12.96 6.89
CA GLN A 45 -7.07 -11.79 6.68
C GLN A 45 -6.21 -11.51 7.92
N GLY A 46 -5.11 -10.78 7.74
CA GLY A 46 -4.28 -10.25 8.82
C GLY A 46 -3.94 -8.77 8.60
N VAL A 47 -3.55 -8.05 9.64
CA VAL A 47 -3.26 -6.61 9.55
C VAL A 47 -1.84 -6.33 10.03
N VAL A 48 -1.08 -5.57 9.24
CA VAL A 48 0.28 -5.11 9.55
C VAL A 48 0.34 -3.60 9.42
N SER A 49 0.97 -2.90 10.37
CA SER A 49 1.17 -1.44 10.24
C SER A 49 2.13 -1.13 9.09
N ALA A 50 1.80 -0.12 8.28
CA ALA A 50 2.64 0.37 7.20
C ALA A 50 3.04 1.83 7.45
N LYS A 51 4.30 2.15 7.14
CA LYS A 51 4.76 3.54 7.09
C LYS A 51 4.50 4.08 5.69
N GLY A 52 3.62 5.07 5.59
CA GLY A 52 3.37 5.72 4.32
C GLY A 52 2.59 7.00 4.43
N THR A 53 2.53 7.72 3.33
CA THR A 53 1.80 8.97 3.17
C THR A 53 0.73 8.78 2.12
N TRP A 54 -0.40 9.46 2.31
CA TRP A 54 -1.45 9.54 1.30
C TRP A 54 -1.56 10.99 0.87
N HIS A 55 -2.00 11.24 -0.36
CA HIS A 55 -2.22 12.58 -0.85
C HIS A 55 -3.69 12.77 -1.24
N ARG A 56 -4.38 13.74 -0.64
CA ARG A 56 -5.71 14.16 -1.09
C ARG A 56 -5.54 15.33 -2.07
N GLN A 57 -6.48 15.55 -3.00
CA GLN A 57 -6.36 16.59 -4.03
C GLN A 57 -5.97 17.99 -3.49
N ASN A 58 -6.26 18.29 -2.21
CA ASN A 58 -5.96 19.57 -1.56
C ASN A 58 -5.08 19.49 -0.29
N GLU A 59 -4.50 18.32 0.07
CA GLU A 59 -3.74 18.17 1.32
C GLU A 59 -2.59 17.15 1.23
N PHE A 60 -1.38 17.59 1.61
CA PHE A 60 -0.22 16.75 1.90
C PHE A 60 -0.16 16.47 3.40
N ARG A 61 -0.63 15.29 3.85
CA ARG A 61 -0.60 14.95 5.27
C ARG A 61 -0.19 13.50 5.48
N GLU A 62 0.67 13.27 6.48
CA GLU A 62 1.05 11.93 6.89
C GLU A 62 -0.11 11.30 7.66
N TYR A 63 -0.50 10.09 7.25
CA TYR A 63 -1.54 9.32 7.92
C TYR A 63 -1.00 7.95 8.28
N ARG A 64 -1.51 7.40 9.39
CA ARG A 64 -1.24 6.00 9.74
C ARG A 64 -1.89 5.11 8.68
N LEU A 65 -1.09 4.30 7.99
CA LEU A 65 -1.58 3.30 7.04
C LEU A 65 -1.48 1.91 7.65
N GLU A 66 -2.42 1.06 7.28
CA GLU A 66 -2.40 -0.35 7.63
C GLU A 66 -2.49 -1.18 6.36
N THR A 67 -1.82 -2.32 6.39
CA THR A 67 -1.78 -3.31 5.34
C THR A 67 -2.64 -4.48 5.73
N VAL A 68 -3.72 -4.67 4.98
CA VAL A 68 -4.55 -5.86 5.06
C VAL A 68 -3.92 -6.92 4.17
N CYS A 69 -3.41 -7.96 4.81
CA CYS A 69 -2.84 -9.14 4.19
C CYS A 69 -3.96 -10.15 3.93
N GLU A 70 -4.01 -10.65 2.69
CA GLU A 70 -4.77 -11.83 2.27
C GLU A 70 -3.76 -12.89 1.79
N LYS A 71 -4.21 -14.12 1.47
CA LYS A 71 -3.34 -15.27 1.18
C LYS A 71 -2.25 -14.99 0.11
N HIS A 72 -2.60 -14.26 -0.95
CA HIS A 72 -1.68 -13.97 -2.07
C HIS A 72 -1.52 -12.48 -2.38
N LYS A 73 -2.23 -11.62 -1.66
CA LYS A 73 -2.28 -10.19 -1.98
C LYS A 73 -2.36 -9.33 -0.74
N ILE A 74 -1.96 -8.07 -0.85
CA ILE A 74 -2.16 -7.06 0.17
C ILE A 74 -3.01 -5.90 -0.33
N ARG A 75 -3.60 -5.16 0.59
CA ARG A 75 -4.31 -3.90 0.34
C ARG A 75 -3.97 -2.90 1.44
N PHE A 76 -4.02 -1.61 1.13
CA PHE A 76 -3.83 -0.56 2.13
C PHE A 76 -5.16 0.01 2.57
N ARG A 77 -5.27 0.28 3.87
CA ARG A 77 -6.36 1.02 4.49
C ARG A 77 -5.82 2.13 5.39
N LEU A 78 -6.67 3.09 5.71
CA LEU A 78 -6.38 4.09 6.73
C LEU A 78 -6.45 3.45 8.14
N GLY A 79 -5.41 3.63 8.93
CA GLY A 79 -5.36 3.32 10.37
C GLY A 79 -5.93 4.48 11.20
N SER A 80 -6.76 4.18 12.21
CA SER A 80 -7.62 5.14 12.91
C SER A 80 -6.87 6.29 13.63
N SER A 81 -7.46 7.49 13.62
CA SER A 81 -8.10 8.04 14.83
C SER A 81 -9.51 8.65 14.60
N GLY A 82 -10.30 8.09 13.67
CA GLY A 82 -11.71 8.49 13.48
C GLY A 82 -12.43 7.93 12.24
N LEU A 83 -11.68 7.48 11.24
CA LEU A 83 -12.20 7.12 9.91
C LEU A 83 -12.09 5.62 9.60
N GLY A 84 -12.22 4.76 10.60
CA GLY A 84 -11.81 3.35 10.55
C GLY A 84 -12.21 2.57 9.28
N ASN A 85 -11.31 1.67 8.87
CA ASN A 85 -11.53 0.54 7.97
C ASN A 85 -11.66 0.77 6.45
N PHE A 86 -11.49 1.99 5.92
CA PHE A 86 -11.56 2.19 4.47
C PHE A 86 -10.34 1.60 3.75
N ILE A 87 -10.56 0.55 2.96
CA ILE A 87 -9.59 0.03 2.00
C ILE A 87 -9.49 1.03 0.84
N ILE A 88 -8.29 1.57 0.64
CA ILE A 88 -8.04 2.67 -0.29
C ILE A 88 -7.22 2.23 -1.50
N THR A 89 -6.70 0.99 -1.55
CA THR A 89 -6.00 0.45 -2.73
C THR A 89 -6.63 -0.84 -3.24
N ASN A 90 -6.40 -1.16 -4.51
CA ASN A 90 -6.63 -2.51 -5.02
C ASN A 90 -5.63 -3.51 -4.43
N GLY A 91 -5.90 -4.79 -4.69
CA GLY A 91 -5.05 -5.89 -4.26
C GLY A 91 -3.73 -5.93 -5.02
N ILE A 92 -2.65 -6.14 -4.31
CA ILE A 92 -1.29 -6.20 -4.82
C ILE A 92 -0.72 -7.57 -4.53
N CYS A 93 -0.22 -8.29 -5.54
CA CYS A 93 0.41 -9.58 -5.32
C CYS A 93 1.65 -9.43 -4.43
N ILE A 94 1.76 -10.30 -3.41
CA ILE A 94 2.88 -10.26 -2.46
C ILE A 94 4.21 -10.50 -3.19
N GLU A 95 4.22 -11.41 -4.15
CA GLU A 95 5.41 -11.72 -4.97
C GLU A 95 5.93 -10.50 -5.71
N THR A 96 5.04 -9.67 -6.27
CA THR A 96 5.42 -8.42 -6.94
C THR A 96 6.13 -7.47 -5.99
N LEU A 97 5.67 -7.34 -4.74
CA LEU A 97 6.35 -6.50 -3.74
C LEU A 97 7.71 -7.04 -3.34
N VAL A 98 7.85 -8.37 -3.27
CA VAL A 98 9.12 -9.03 -2.98
C VAL A 98 10.13 -8.79 -4.10
N GLU A 99 9.71 -8.95 -5.36
CA GLU A 99 10.57 -8.68 -6.51
C GLU A 99 11.05 -7.23 -6.55
N LEU A 100 10.17 -6.28 -6.25
CA LEU A 100 10.51 -4.86 -6.23
C LEU A 100 11.48 -4.52 -5.10
N SER A 101 11.27 -5.10 -3.91
CA SER A 101 12.17 -4.94 -2.77
C SER A 101 13.56 -5.50 -3.08
N ASN A 102 13.64 -6.65 -3.76
CA ASN A 102 14.91 -7.27 -4.14
C ASN A 102 15.66 -6.51 -5.24
N LYS A 103 14.93 -5.82 -6.14
CA LYS A 103 15.52 -5.04 -7.25
C LYS A 103 15.93 -3.62 -6.85
N SER A 104 15.52 -3.14 -5.68
CA SER A 104 15.74 -1.76 -5.24
C SER A 104 16.94 -1.68 -4.27
N ASN A 105 18.02 -1.05 -4.71
CA ASN A 105 19.26 -0.92 -3.91
C ASN A 105 19.29 0.31 -2.98
N ALA A 106 18.30 1.22 -3.00
CA ALA A 106 18.42 2.46 -2.21
C ALA A 106 17.13 3.12 -1.72
N ASN A 107 15.96 2.87 -2.33
CA ASN A 107 14.72 3.48 -1.87
C ASN A 107 13.54 2.55 -2.14
N ASN A 108 13.28 1.66 -1.18
CA ASN A 108 12.19 0.71 -1.17
C ASN A 108 10.86 1.44 -0.95
N THR A 109 10.43 2.28 -1.89
CA THR A 109 9.16 3.00 -1.79
C THR A 109 8.28 2.65 -2.98
N VAL A 110 7.01 2.34 -2.71
CA VAL A 110 6.00 2.08 -3.74
C VAL A 110 4.96 3.19 -3.72
N PHE A 111 4.60 3.67 -4.91
CA PHE A 111 3.56 4.66 -5.14
C PHE A 111 2.31 4.00 -5.74
N TYR A 112 1.12 4.44 -5.33
CA TYR A 112 -0.16 3.91 -5.79
C TYR A 112 -1.10 5.04 -6.22
N SER A 113 -1.77 4.93 -7.35
CA SER A 113 -2.84 5.83 -7.80
C SER A 113 -3.75 5.12 -8.82
N VAL A 114 -5.01 5.55 -8.93
CA VAL A 114 -5.86 5.24 -10.09
C VAL A 114 -5.51 6.05 -11.33
N ASP A 115 -4.89 7.21 -11.16
CA ASP A 115 -4.61 8.17 -12.22
C ASP A 115 -3.20 7.90 -12.77
N GLU A 116 -3.14 7.27 -13.94
CA GLU A 116 -1.88 6.95 -14.61
C GLU A 116 -1.02 8.20 -14.87
N PRO A 117 -1.57 9.33 -15.37
CA PRO A 117 -0.86 10.61 -15.41
C PRO A 117 -0.20 11.03 -14.09
N VAL A 118 -0.86 10.81 -12.94
CA VAL A 118 -0.28 11.11 -11.63
C VAL A 118 0.94 10.22 -11.35
N LEU A 119 0.85 8.92 -11.65
CA LEU A 119 1.97 8.00 -11.45
C LEU A 119 3.13 8.29 -12.40
N MET A 120 2.83 8.65 -13.65
CA MET A 120 3.84 9.14 -14.59
C MET A 120 4.51 10.41 -14.07
N ALA A 121 3.75 11.38 -13.57
CA ALA A 121 4.31 12.62 -13.00
C ALA A 121 5.22 12.34 -11.79
N ILE A 122 4.82 11.43 -10.90
CA ILE A 122 5.66 10.98 -9.78
C ILE A 122 6.95 10.36 -10.32
N TYR A 123 6.85 9.39 -11.22
CA TYR A 123 8.00 8.68 -11.77
C TYR A 123 9.00 9.60 -12.49
N TYR A 124 8.52 10.59 -13.24
CA TYR A 124 9.38 11.56 -13.92
C TYR A 124 9.98 12.60 -12.96
N SER A 125 9.37 12.86 -11.81
CA SER A 125 9.90 13.80 -10.80
C SER A 125 10.85 13.17 -9.79
N THR A 126 10.88 11.82 -9.70
CA THR A 126 11.78 11.06 -8.81
C THR A 126 13.01 10.49 -9.54
N ARG A 127 13.12 10.68 -10.86
CA ARG A 127 14.26 10.35 -11.71
C ARG A 127 15.16 11.55 -11.93
#